data_AF-A0A8B6H0G3-F1
#
_entry.id   AF-A0A8B6H0G3-F1
#
_cell.length_a   1.000
_cell.length_b   1.000
_cell.length_c   1.000
_cell.angle_alpha   90.00
_cell.angle_beta   90.00
_cell.angle_gamma   90.00
#
_symmetry.space_group_name_H-M   'P 1'
#
loop_
_entity.id
_entity.type
_entity.pdbx_description
1 polymer ?
#
loop_
_entity_poly.entity_id
_entity_poly.type
_entity_poly.pdbx_seq_one_letter_code
_entity_poly.pdbx_strand_id
1 'polypeptide(L)'
;MEHDHPFKKPKTRGIISRPLSLVVIIVLTLGVLLTLLNIYELHKMREDYAAHLTPTMEAKEGKYASKQPIVWIEGKNKHSGYLKHVYAVFDRIGYAVGDAESDWDILWSHEYPFESLSKKISIAKPHQKINHFPGSGYISNKVFLATTNTSFIPKAFKIPSETKKFLAYTKRHPNKMWVQKKNTHRGVKIKKTDGKGL
;
A
#
# COMPACT_ATOMS: atom_id res chain seq x y z
N MET A 1 80.28 32.85 -2.18
CA MET A 1 79.45 33.18 -3.35
C MET A 1 78.69 31.92 -3.70
N GLU A 2 77.61 31.65 -2.98
CA GLU A 2 76.24 32.15 -3.20
C GLU A 2 75.41 31.06 -3.91
N HIS A 3 74.20 30.89 -3.37
CA HIS A 3 73.28 29.79 -3.53
C HIS A 3 72.80 29.57 -4.97
N ASP A 4 72.45 28.33 -5.32
CA ASP A 4 71.06 28.08 -5.76
C ASP A 4 70.64 26.59 -5.66
N HIS A 5 69.50 26.35 -5.01
CA HIS A 5 68.82 25.06 -4.99
C HIS A 5 67.76 25.06 -6.10
N PRO A 6 67.76 24.11 -7.06
CA PRO A 6 66.62 23.98 -7.94
C PRO A 6 65.49 23.24 -7.22
N PHE A 7 64.47 24.04 -6.90
CA PHE A 7 63.12 23.71 -6.47
C PHE A 7 62.54 22.45 -7.14
N LYS A 8 62.34 21.37 -6.38
CA LYS A 8 61.51 20.22 -6.82
C LYS A 8 60.03 20.64 -6.84
N LYS A 9 59.50 20.98 -8.02
CA LYS A 9 58.05 21.12 -8.20
C LYS A 9 57.38 19.74 -8.12
N PRO A 10 56.33 19.54 -7.29
CA PRO A 10 55.59 18.28 -7.27
C PRO A 10 54.79 18.12 -8.56
N LYS A 11 54.99 17.01 -9.28
CA LYS A 11 54.15 16.64 -10.42
C LYS A 11 52.77 16.19 -9.91
N THR A 12 51.86 17.14 -9.76
CA THR A 12 50.42 16.86 -9.76
C THR A 12 49.96 16.68 -11.20
N ARG A 13 49.94 15.44 -11.68
CA ARG A 13 49.05 15.02 -12.78
C ARG A 13 48.67 13.57 -12.51
N GLY A 14 47.47 13.38 -11.97
CA GLY A 14 46.82 12.08 -11.91
C GLY A 14 46.60 11.59 -13.34
N ILE A 15 47.56 10.85 -13.87
CA ILE A 15 47.40 10.11 -15.12
C ILE A 15 46.59 8.89 -14.73
N ILE A 16 45.26 9.00 -14.88
CA ILE A 16 44.39 7.82 -14.86
C ILE A 16 44.97 6.88 -15.92
N SER A 17 45.48 5.73 -15.46
CA SER A 17 46.11 4.77 -16.36
C SER A 17 45.08 4.33 -17.40
N ARG A 18 45.49 4.21 -18.67
CA ARG A 18 44.63 3.72 -19.76
C ARG A 18 43.75 2.51 -19.39
N PRO A 19 44.23 1.49 -18.64
CA PRO A 19 43.36 0.39 -18.19
C PRO A 19 42.27 0.86 -17.21
N LEU A 20 42.56 1.80 -16.31
CA LEU A 20 41.58 2.32 -15.37
C LEU A 20 40.49 3.14 -16.09
N SER A 21 40.85 3.95 -17.08
CA SER A 21 39.87 4.67 -17.91
C SER A 21 38.95 3.73 -18.69
N LEU A 22 39.49 2.62 -19.22
CA LEU A 22 38.70 1.61 -19.94
C LEU A 22 37.71 0.89 -19.01
N VAL A 23 38.14 0.52 -17.80
CA VAL A 23 37.27 -0.10 -16.79
C VAL A 23 36.12 0.85 -16.41
N VAL A 24 36.41 2.13 -16.21
CA VAL A 24 35.39 3.14 -15.89
C VAL A 24 34.36 3.27 -17.02
N ILE A 25 34.82 3.31 -18.28
CA ILE A 25 33.91 3.37 -19.44
C ILE A 25 33.03 2.13 -19.51
N ILE A 26 33.58 0.93 -19.31
CA ILE A 26 32.82 -0.33 -19.33
C ILE A 26 31.76 -0.36 -18.23
N VAL A 27 32.10 0.08 -17.01
CA VAL A 27 31.14 0.11 -15.90
C VAL A 27 30.02 1.12 -16.17
N LEU A 28 30.34 2.29 -16.72
CA LEU A 28 29.34 3.29 -17.07
C LEU A 28 28.42 2.81 -18.19
N THR A 29 28.96 2.17 -19.23
CA THR A 29 28.13 1.62 -20.33
C THR A 29 27.23 0.50 -19.84
N LEU A 30 27.74 -0.42 -19.00
CA LEU A 30 26.92 -1.45 -18.34
C LEU A 30 25.82 -0.84 -17.47
N GLY A 31 26.13 0.20 -16.70
CA GLY A 31 25.16 0.91 -15.87
C GLY A 31 24.04 1.53 -16.71
N VAL A 32 24.39 2.23 -17.78
CA VAL A 32 23.40 2.81 -18.72
C VAL A 32 22.55 1.69 -19.34
N LEU A 33 23.16 0.60 -19.78
CA LEU A 33 22.45 -0.51 -20.41
C LEU A 33 21.48 -1.20 -19.44
N LEU A 34 21.87 -1.40 -18.18
CA LEU A 34 21.00 -1.88 -17.11
C LEU A 34 19.83 -0.93 -16.83
N THR A 35 20.06 0.39 -16.81
CA THR A 35 18.97 1.36 -16.62
C THR A 35 17.99 1.34 -17.80
N LEU A 36 18.47 1.21 -19.03
CA LEU A 36 17.62 1.09 -20.21
C LEU A 36 16.80 -0.20 -20.19
N LEU A 37 17.41 -1.33 -19.80
CA LEU A 37 16.69 -2.59 -19.61
C LEU A 37 15.60 -2.47 -18.53
N ASN A 38 15.91 -1.86 -17.39
CA ASN A 38 14.91 -1.61 -16.34
C ASN A 38 13.76 -0.73 -16.81
N ILE A 39 14.06 0.35 -17.56
CA ILE A 39 13.03 1.23 -18.12
C ILE A 39 12.19 0.47 -19.15
N TYR A 40 12.81 -0.35 -20.00
CA TYR A 40 12.12 -1.16 -20.99
C TYR A 40 11.19 -2.19 -20.33
N GLU A 41 11.67 -2.93 -19.34
CA GLU A 41 10.82 -3.88 -18.59
C GLU A 41 9.66 -3.16 -17.89
N LEU A 42 9.91 -2.00 -17.29
CA LEU A 42 8.86 -1.19 -16.66
C LEU A 42 7.81 -0.72 -17.69
N HIS A 43 8.26 -0.32 -18.89
CA HIS A 43 7.36 0.09 -19.97
C HIS A 43 6.51 -1.08 -20.47
N LYS A 44 7.14 -2.24 -20.71
CA LYS A 44 6.45 -3.46 -21.12
C LYS A 44 5.43 -3.90 -20.08
N MET A 45 5.79 -3.93 -18.79
CA MET A 45 4.85 -4.24 -17.72
C MET A 45 3.69 -3.26 -17.73
N ARG A 46 3.94 -1.95 -17.85
CA ARG A 46 2.90 -0.92 -17.93
C ARG A 46 1.97 -1.13 -19.13
N GLU A 47 2.50 -1.50 -20.29
CA GLU A 47 1.70 -1.79 -21.49
C GLU A 47 0.87 -3.06 -21.30
N ASP A 48 1.45 -4.14 -20.77
CA ASP A 48 0.72 -5.36 -20.43
C ASP A 48 -0.40 -5.07 -19.41
N TYR A 49 -0.13 -4.26 -18.38
CA TYR A 49 -1.15 -3.78 -17.44
C TYR A 49 -2.22 -2.93 -18.12
N ALA A 50 -1.86 -2.04 -19.04
CA ALA A 50 -2.81 -1.21 -19.77
C ALA A 50 -3.69 -2.05 -20.70
N ALA A 51 -3.11 -3.02 -21.40
CA ALA A 51 -3.82 -3.96 -22.26
C ALA A 51 -4.80 -4.85 -21.46
N HIS A 52 -4.45 -5.23 -20.24
CA HIS A 52 -5.37 -5.92 -19.33
C HIS A 52 -6.45 -5.02 -18.71
N LEU A 53 -6.28 -3.69 -18.74
CA LEU A 53 -7.24 -2.71 -18.23
C LEU A 53 -8.18 -2.18 -19.33
N THR A 54 -7.75 -2.23 -20.59
CA THR A 54 -8.61 -1.98 -21.74
C THR A 54 -9.31 -3.28 -22.13
N PRO A 55 -10.63 -3.43 -21.93
CA PRO A 55 -11.34 -4.58 -22.43
C PRO A 55 -11.14 -4.63 -23.95
N THR A 56 -10.70 -5.77 -24.47
CA THR A 56 -10.61 -6.00 -25.91
C THR A 56 -12.01 -5.86 -26.48
N MET A 57 -12.31 -4.70 -27.07
CA MET A 57 -13.54 -4.46 -27.82
C MET A 57 -13.48 -5.26 -29.12
N GLU A 58 -13.58 -6.58 -29.03
CA GLU A 58 -14.15 -7.33 -30.13
C GLU A 58 -15.66 -7.09 -30.09
N ALA A 59 -16.07 -6.12 -30.91
CA ALA A 59 -17.46 -5.75 -31.13
C ALA A 59 -18.28 -6.99 -31.51
N LYS A 60 -18.99 -7.57 -30.54
CA LYS A 60 -20.22 -8.29 -30.84
C LYS A 60 -21.26 -7.23 -31.20
N GLU A 61 -21.39 -6.94 -32.49
CA GLU A 61 -22.57 -6.27 -33.05
C GLU A 61 -23.80 -7.16 -32.79
N GLY A 62 -24.36 -7.02 -31.60
CA GLY A 62 -25.63 -7.60 -31.19
C GLY A 62 -26.66 -6.48 -31.00
N LYS A 63 -27.82 -6.64 -31.62
CA LYS A 63 -28.96 -5.69 -31.73
C LYS A 63 -29.62 -5.23 -30.40
N TYR A 64 -28.92 -5.29 -29.27
CA TYR A 64 -29.32 -4.66 -28.01
C TYR A 64 -28.06 -4.08 -27.38
N ALA A 65 -27.77 -2.80 -27.64
CA ALA A 65 -26.70 -2.08 -26.98
C ALA A 65 -27.08 -1.83 -25.50
N SER A 66 -27.02 -2.88 -24.67
CA SER A 66 -27.10 -2.71 -23.22
C SER A 66 -25.86 -1.92 -22.80
N LYS A 67 -26.06 -0.73 -22.22
CA LYS A 67 -25.00 0.09 -21.63
C LYS A 67 -24.19 -0.81 -20.68
N GLN A 68 -22.92 -1.02 -21.02
CA GLN A 68 -22.04 -1.87 -20.24
C GLN A 68 -21.91 -1.29 -18.82
N PRO A 69 -22.09 -2.09 -17.76
CA PRO A 69 -22.01 -1.56 -16.40
C PRO A 69 -20.56 -1.19 -16.06
N ILE A 70 -20.39 -0.14 -15.25
CA ILE A 70 -19.08 0.43 -14.96
C ILE A 70 -18.69 0.16 -13.50
N VAL A 71 -17.46 -0.32 -13.28
CA VAL A 71 -16.85 -0.47 -11.96
C VAL A 71 -15.75 0.56 -11.75
N TRP A 72 -15.81 1.29 -10.64
CA TRP A 72 -14.71 2.09 -10.13
C TRP A 72 -13.97 1.30 -9.04
N ILE A 73 -12.72 0.92 -9.32
CA ILE A 73 -11.87 0.18 -8.39
C ILE A 73 -10.93 1.15 -7.65
N GLU A 74 -11.07 1.24 -6.33
CA GLU A 74 -10.31 2.13 -5.47
C GLU A 74 -9.34 1.38 -4.54
N GLY A 75 -8.11 1.89 -4.43
CA GLY A 75 -7.06 1.21 -3.71
C GLY A 75 -5.70 1.90 -3.81
N LYS A 76 -4.83 1.66 -2.82
CA LYS A 76 -3.46 2.20 -2.78
C LYS A 76 -2.55 1.40 -3.70
N ASN A 77 -1.62 2.03 -4.41
CA ASN A 77 -0.64 1.32 -5.26
C ASN A 77 -1.32 0.41 -6.32
N LYS A 78 -2.31 0.94 -7.05
CA LYS A 78 -3.04 0.20 -8.11
C LYS A 78 -2.09 -0.49 -9.11
N HIS A 79 -0.93 0.11 -9.37
CA HIS A 79 0.11 -0.41 -10.26
C HIS A 79 0.93 -1.59 -9.71
N SER A 80 0.79 -1.95 -8.43
CA SER A 80 1.54 -3.08 -7.84
C SER A 80 0.95 -4.46 -8.20
N GLY A 81 -0.17 -4.50 -8.91
CA GLY A 81 -0.84 -5.75 -9.28
C GLY A 81 -1.58 -6.43 -8.12
N TYR A 82 -1.58 -5.87 -6.91
CA TYR A 82 -2.22 -6.48 -5.75
C TYR A 82 -3.75 -6.64 -5.89
N LEU A 83 -4.39 -5.82 -6.73
CA LEU A 83 -5.82 -5.93 -7.07
C LEU A 83 -6.10 -6.70 -8.36
N LYS A 84 -5.11 -7.33 -9.00
CA LYS A 84 -5.29 -7.99 -10.31
C LYS A 84 -6.47 -8.96 -10.36
N HIS A 85 -6.74 -9.66 -9.26
CA HIS A 85 -7.84 -10.61 -9.18
C HIS A 85 -9.21 -9.93 -9.19
N VAL A 86 -9.31 -8.72 -8.66
CA VAL A 86 -10.54 -7.93 -8.62
C VAL A 86 -10.87 -7.46 -10.04
N TYR A 87 -9.87 -6.88 -10.72
CA TYR A 87 -9.99 -6.52 -12.13
C TYR A 87 -10.42 -7.71 -12.96
N ALA A 88 -9.75 -8.86 -12.80
CA ALA A 88 -10.07 -10.09 -13.54
C ALA A 88 -11.50 -10.61 -13.26
N VAL A 89 -12.02 -10.46 -12.04
CA VAL A 89 -13.40 -10.86 -11.74
C VAL A 89 -14.38 -9.95 -12.46
N PHE A 90 -14.22 -8.63 -12.37
CA PHE A 90 -15.12 -7.66 -13.00
C PHE A 90 -15.11 -7.74 -14.53
N ASP A 91 -13.92 -7.93 -15.12
CA ASP A 91 -13.75 -8.15 -16.54
C ASP A 91 -14.53 -9.40 -17.02
N ARG A 92 -14.37 -10.53 -16.32
CA ARG A 92 -15.08 -11.78 -16.66
C ARG A 92 -16.60 -11.68 -16.57
N ILE A 93 -17.13 -10.83 -15.70
CA ILE A 93 -18.58 -10.59 -15.57
C ILE A 93 -19.07 -9.43 -16.45
N GLY A 94 -18.21 -8.87 -17.30
CA GLY A 94 -18.58 -7.91 -18.34
C GLY A 94 -18.61 -6.45 -17.91
N TYR A 95 -17.99 -6.08 -16.79
CA TYR A 95 -17.90 -4.68 -16.36
C TYR A 95 -16.77 -3.94 -17.08
N ALA A 96 -17.01 -2.69 -17.46
CA ALA A 96 -15.96 -1.76 -17.86
C ALA A 96 -15.32 -1.11 -16.63
N VAL A 97 -14.02 -0.86 -16.66
CA VAL A 97 -13.32 -0.14 -15.58
C VAL A 97 -13.46 1.37 -15.83
N GLY A 98 -13.95 2.09 -14.83
CA GLY A 98 -14.03 3.55 -14.81
C GLY A 98 -13.42 4.14 -13.54
N ASP A 99 -13.82 5.38 -13.26
CA ASP A 99 -13.29 6.20 -12.18
C ASP A 99 -14.39 6.97 -11.41
N ALA A 100 -13.98 7.92 -10.58
CA ALA A 100 -14.87 8.72 -9.74
C ALA A 100 -15.77 9.69 -10.51
N GLU A 101 -15.46 9.98 -11.77
CA GLU A 101 -16.22 10.88 -12.63
C GLU A 101 -17.09 10.12 -13.64
N SER A 102 -16.87 8.81 -13.77
CA SER A 102 -17.69 7.92 -14.58
C SER A 102 -19.10 7.75 -13.98
N ASP A 103 -20.07 7.39 -14.83
CA ASP A 103 -21.42 6.99 -14.38
C ASP A 103 -21.38 5.52 -13.91
N TRP A 104 -20.60 5.28 -12.86
CA TRP A 104 -20.32 3.94 -12.32
C TRP A 104 -21.54 3.31 -11.66
N ASP A 105 -21.61 1.97 -11.69
CA ASP A 105 -22.63 1.17 -11.01
C ASP A 105 -22.08 0.56 -9.71
N ILE A 106 -20.79 0.22 -9.68
CA ILE A 106 -20.12 -0.36 -8.51
C ILE A 106 -18.87 0.43 -8.17
N LEU A 107 -18.77 0.89 -6.92
CA LEU A 107 -17.51 1.27 -6.30
C LEU A 107 -16.98 0.08 -5.49
N TRP A 108 -15.86 -0.47 -5.94
CA TRP A 108 -15.14 -1.49 -5.20
C TRP A 108 -13.89 -0.86 -4.58
N SER A 109 -13.91 -0.67 -3.26
CA SER A 109 -12.77 -0.13 -2.52
C SER A 109 -12.04 -1.22 -1.76
N HIS A 110 -10.71 -1.19 -1.76
CA HIS A 110 -9.89 -2.07 -0.93
C HIS A 110 -9.84 -1.59 0.54
N GLU A 111 -9.75 -0.27 0.74
CA GLU A 111 -9.74 0.36 2.06
C GLU A 111 -11.14 0.83 2.44
N TYR A 112 -11.39 1.08 3.72
CA TYR A 112 -12.68 1.59 4.20
C TYR A 112 -12.98 2.97 3.58
N PRO A 113 -14.00 3.09 2.69
CA PRO A 113 -14.10 4.27 1.82
C PRO A 113 -14.89 5.43 2.44
N PHE A 114 -15.61 5.21 3.53
CA PHE A 114 -16.47 6.24 4.13
C PHE A 114 -15.71 7.34 4.88
N GLU A 115 -14.38 7.24 5.00
CA GLU A 115 -13.54 8.35 5.49
C GLU A 115 -13.08 9.22 4.32
N SER A 116 -12.35 8.62 3.37
CA SER A 116 -11.72 9.32 2.24
C SER A 116 -12.69 9.72 1.13
N LEU A 117 -13.69 8.89 0.85
CA LEU A 117 -14.66 9.09 -0.24
C LEU A 117 -16.04 9.49 0.27
N SER A 118 -16.18 9.87 1.54
CA SER A 118 -17.44 10.25 2.19
C SER A 118 -18.30 11.18 1.32
N LYS A 119 -17.70 12.25 0.78
CA LYS A 119 -18.39 13.25 -0.07
C LYS A 119 -18.94 12.67 -1.37
N LYS A 120 -18.20 11.77 -2.03
CA LYS A 120 -18.62 11.12 -3.28
C LYS A 120 -19.70 10.07 -3.00
N ILE A 121 -19.56 9.33 -1.90
CA ILE A 121 -20.51 8.29 -1.49
C ILE A 121 -21.84 8.89 -1.01
N SER A 122 -21.81 10.03 -0.30
CA SER A 122 -23.04 10.65 0.23
C SER A 122 -24.01 11.12 -0.86
N ILE A 123 -23.53 11.28 -2.09
CA ILE A 123 -24.33 11.67 -3.26
C ILE A 123 -24.56 10.51 -4.24
N ALA A 124 -24.24 9.28 -3.85
CA ALA A 124 -24.39 8.12 -4.70
C ALA A 124 -25.86 7.90 -5.11
N LYS A 125 -26.07 7.52 -6.36
CA LYS A 125 -27.39 7.25 -6.94
C LYS A 125 -27.96 5.93 -6.40
N PRO A 126 -29.29 5.70 -6.41
CA PRO A 126 -29.88 4.47 -5.85
C PRO A 126 -29.37 3.14 -6.45
N HIS A 127 -28.98 3.15 -7.72
CA HIS A 127 -28.42 1.97 -8.40
C HIS A 127 -26.97 1.69 -8.00
N GLN A 128 -26.23 2.73 -7.57
CA GLN A 128 -24.83 2.63 -7.22
C GLN A 128 -24.60 1.80 -5.96
N LYS A 129 -23.73 0.79 -6.07
CA LYS A 129 -23.40 -0.13 -4.97
C LYS A 129 -21.96 0.03 -4.53
N ILE A 130 -21.73 -0.18 -3.25
CA ILE A 130 -20.42 -0.07 -2.60
C ILE A 130 -20.17 -1.36 -1.84
N ASN A 131 -18.99 -1.94 -1.96
CA ASN A 131 -18.63 -3.22 -1.33
C ASN A 131 -18.39 -3.13 0.20
N HIS A 132 -18.76 -2.02 0.84
CA HIS A 132 -18.54 -1.75 2.28
C HIS A 132 -19.81 -1.17 2.90
N PHE A 133 -20.04 -1.47 4.18
CA PHE A 133 -21.12 -0.85 4.97
C PHE A 133 -20.58 0.27 5.86
N PRO A 134 -21.29 1.41 5.98
CA PRO A 134 -20.94 2.44 6.96
C PRO A 134 -20.93 1.85 8.38
N GLY A 135 -19.92 2.19 9.17
CA GLY A 135 -19.76 1.71 10.55
C GLY A 135 -19.20 0.30 10.69
N SER A 136 -19.04 -0.47 9.61
CA SER A 136 -18.42 -1.81 9.66
C SER A 136 -17.00 -1.80 10.24
N GLY A 137 -16.30 -0.67 10.20
CA GLY A 137 -15.01 -0.47 10.87
C GLY A 137 -15.04 -0.72 12.39
N TYR A 138 -16.18 -0.50 13.07
CA TYR A 138 -16.29 -0.74 14.52
C TYR A 138 -16.18 -2.22 14.89
N ILE A 139 -16.58 -3.12 13.98
CA ILE A 139 -16.51 -4.57 14.18
C ILE A 139 -15.26 -5.19 13.54
N SER A 140 -14.75 -4.65 12.43
CA SER A 140 -13.61 -5.21 11.72
C SER A 140 -12.25 -4.73 12.26
N ASN A 141 -12.21 -3.54 12.88
CA ASN A 141 -10.98 -3.02 13.46
C ASN A 141 -10.72 -3.62 14.85
N LYS A 142 -9.54 -4.22 15.01
CA LYS A 142 -9.10 -4.88 16.26
C LYS A 142 -9.22 -4.01 17.50
N VAL A 143 -8.94 -2.71 17.39
CA VAL A 143 -8.98 -1.80 18.55
C VAL A 143 -10.41 -1.60 19.00
N PHE A 144 -11.30 -1.21 18.09
CA PHE A 144 -12.71 -0.96 18.40
C PHE A 144 -13.41 -2.23 18.89
N LEU A 145 -13.21 -3.35 18.20
CA LEU A 145 -13.78 -4.64 18.60
C LEU A 145 -13.30 -5.06 20.00
N ALA A 146 -12.00 -5.05 20.25
CA ALA A 146 -11.45 -5.52 21.53
C ALA A 146 -11.87 -4.66 22.72
N THR A 147 -12.12 -3.36 22.51
CA THR A 147 -12.60 -2.46 23.58
C THR A 147 -14.11 -2.49 23.77
N THR A 148 -14.85 -3.23 22.94
CA THR A 148 -16.31 -3.35 23.09
C THR A 148 -16.63 -4.12 24.37
N ASN A 149 -17.49 -3.56 25.21
CA ASN A 149 -17.82 -4.13 26.51
C ASN A 149 -18.88 -5.24 26.38
N THR A 150 -18.45 -6.44 26.02
CA THR A 150 -19.30 -7.65 25.94
C THR A 150 -18.73 -8.78 26.80
N SER A 151 -19.57 -9.73 27.20
CA SER A 151 -19.15 -10.92 27.95
C SER A 151 -18.34 -11.91 27.12
N PHE A 152 -18.50 -11.89 25.79
CA PHE A 152 -17.86 -12.85 24.88
C PHE A 152 -16.49 -12.37 24.36
N ILE A 153 -16.14 -11.10 24.58
CA ILE A 153 -14.84 -10.53 24.20
C ILE A 153 -13.97 -10.35 25.45
N PRO A 154 -12.74 -10.89 25.48
CA PRO A 154 -11.83 -10.69 26.60
C PRO A 154 -11.58 -9.20 26.88
N LYS A 155 -11.52 -8.84 28.16
CA LYS A 155 -11.30 -7.44 28.55
C LYS A 155 -9.99 -6.91 27.95
N ALA A 156 -10.09 -5.85 27.16
CA ALA A 156 -8.93 -5.15 26.62
C ALA A 156 -8.94 -3.67 27.03
N PHE A 157 -7.77 -3.04 26.91
CA PHE A 157 -7.57 -1.63 27.19
C PHE A 157 -6.72 -1.03 26.08
N LYS A 158 -7.13 0.12 25.56
CA LYS A 158 -6.37 0.84 24.52
C LYS A 158 -5.26 1.67 25.16
N ILE A 159 -4.01 1.25 24.99
CA ILE A 159 -2.83 1.98 25.48
C ILE A 159 -2.32 2.93 24.38
N PRO A 160 -1.99 4.21 24.66
CA PRO A 160 -1.83 4.80 25.99
C PRO A 160 -3.10 5.41 26.62
N SER A 161 -4.20 5.54 25.89
CA SER A 161 -5.40 6.27 26.34
C SER A 161 -6.05 5.71 27.61
N GLU A 162 -5.93 4.41 27.88
CA GLU A 162 -6.62 3.71 28.97
C GLU A 162 -5.66 3.10 30.00
N THR A 163 -4.39 3.53 30.02
CA THR A 163 -3.37 3.01 30.95
C THR A 163 -3.82 3.07 32.41
N LYS A 164 -4.48 4.16 32.84
CA LYS A 164 -4.99 4.30 34.22
C LYS A 164 -6.05 3.24 34.55
N LYS A 165 -6.97 2.96 33.63
CA LYS A 165 -8.02 1.94 33.80
C LYS A 165 -7.42 0.53 33.85
N PHE A 166 -6.44 0.27 33.00
CA PHE A 166 -5.69 -0.98 32.97
C PHE A 166 -4.99 -1.23 34.32
N LEU A 167 -4.20 -0.27 34.82
CA LEU A 167 -3.50 -0.39 36.10
C LEU A 167 -4.46 -0.58 37.29
N ALA A 168 -5.60 0.10 37.30
CA ALA A 168 -6.61 -0.10 38.33
C ALA A 168 -7.23 -1.51 38.27
N TYR A 169 -7.42 -2.06 37.07
CA TYR A 169 -7.97 -3.40 36.89
C TYR A 169 -6.96 -4.49 37.29
N THR A 170 -5.69 -4.35 36.92
CA THR A 170 -4.64 -5.34 37.23
C THR A 170 -4.36 -5.43 38.72
N LYS A 171 -4.41 -4.31 39.46
CA LYS A 171 -4.33 -4.31 40.93
C LYS A 171 -5.41 -5.18 41.59
N ARG A 172 -6.61 -5.24 41.00
CA ARG A 172 -7.73 -6.09 41.49
C ARG A 172 -7.65 -7.53 40.99
N HIS A 173 -6.79 -7.84 40.01
CA HIS A 173 -6.69 -9.15 39.38
C HIS A 173 -5.21 -9.54 39.16
N PRO A 174 -4.40 -9.69 40.24
CA PRO A 174 -2.95 -9.83 40.14
C PRO A 174 -2.49 -11.10 39.41
N ASN A 175 -3.32 -12.14 39.42
CA ASN A 175 -2.95 -13.45 38.84
C ASN A 175 -3.25 -13.56 37.34
N LYS A 176 -3.79 -12.51 36.70
CA LYS A 176 -4.11 -12.55 35.27
C LYS A 176 -2.89 -12.29 34.40
N MET A 177 -2.74 -13.07 33.34
CA MET A 177 -1.78 -12.82 32.27
C MET A 177 -2.40 -11.94 31.18
N TRP A 178 -1.57 -11.11 30.55
CA TRP A 178 -2.03 -10.15 29.55
C TRP A 178 -1.33 -10.36 28.22
N VAL A 179 -2.08 -10.17 27.14
CA VAL A 179 -1.55 -10.20 25.78
C VAL A 179 -1.48 -8.77 25.26
N GLN A 180 -0.27 -8.29 25.00
CA GLN A 180 -0.03 -7.02 24.31
C GLN A 180 0.02 -7.27 22.81
N LYS A 181 -0.84 -6.57 22.05
CA LYS A 181 -0.82 -6.57 20.58
C LYS A 181 -0.61 -5.15 20.08
N LYS A 182 0.25 -4.99 19.07
CA LYS A 182 0.33 -3.74 18.31
C LYS A 182 -0.84 -3.67 17.32
N ASN A 183 -1.15 -2.46 16.86
CA ASN A 183 -2.16 -2.24 15.82
C ASN A 183 -1.71 -2.77 14.44
N THR A 184 -0.41 -3.02 14.27
CA THR A 184 0.16 -3.63 13.07
C THR A 184 0.14 -5.16 13.15
N HIS A 185 0.27 -5.85 12.01
CA HIS A 185 0.15 -7.32 11.90
C HIS A 185 1.21 -8.15 12.65
N ARG A 186 2.09 -7.56 13.47
CA ARG A 186 3.19 -8.25 14.16
C ARG A 186 3.36 -7.75 15.60
N GLY A 187 4.00 -8.58 16.44
CA GLY A 187 4.40 -8.19 17.80
C GLY A 187 3.38 -8.50 18.89
N VAL A 188 2.91 -9.75 18.95
CA VAL A 188 2.13 -10.27 20.08
C VAL A 188 3.09 -10.69 21.19
N LYS A 189 2.88 -10.19 22.42
CA LYS A 189 3.68 -10.57 23.59
C LYS A 189 2.77 -10.91 24.76
N ILE A 190 3.11 -11.96 25.51
CA ILE A 190 2.49 -12.26 26.79
C ILE A 190 3.30 -11.59 27.89
N LYS A 191 2.63 -10.88 28.79
CA LYS A 191 3.26 -10.19 29.91
C LYS A 191 2.49 -10.46 31.20
N LYS A 192 3.24 -10.64 32.29
CA LYS A 192 2.70 -10.51 33.65
C LYS A 192 2.76 -9.04 34.03
N THR A 193 1.75 -8.57 34.75
CA THR A 193 1.75 -7.20 35.29
C THR A 193 2.26 -7.25 36.71
N ASP A 194 3.29 -6.47 37.02
CA ASP A 194 3.86 -6.33 38.37
C ASP A 194 3.12 -5.31 39.24
N GLY A 195 1.92 -4.89 38.83
CA GLY A 195 1.15 -3.83 39.48
C GLY A 195 1.69 -2.41 39.25
N LYS A 196 2.82 -2.27 38.54
CA LYS A 196 3.45 -0.97 38.19
C LYS A 196 3.41 -0.68 36.68
N GLY A 197 3.24 -1.68 35.82
CA GLY A 197 3.14 -1.46 34.38
C GLY A 197 3.06 -2.73 33.52
N LEU A 198 3.18 -2.53 32.21
CA LEU A 198 3.48 -3.55 31.19
C LEU A 198 4.91 -3.36 30.70
#